data_AF-A0A534ZB00-F1
#
_entry.id   AF-A0A534ZB00-F1
#
_cell.length_a   1.000
_cell.length_b   1.000
_cell.length_c   1.000
_cell.angle_alpha   90.00
_cell.angle_beta   90.00
_cell.angle_gamma   90.00
#
_symmetry.space_group_name_H-M   'P 1'
#
loop_
_entity.id
_entity.type
_entity.pdbx_description
1 polymer ?
#
loop_
_entity_poly.entity_id
_entity_poly.type
_entity_poly.pdbx_seq_one_letter_code
_entity_poly.pdbx_strand_id
1 'polypeptide(L)'
;MSECDEVLARLFLRRPLDAGAAAHLSACPRCSSEQRHVRRVAEALASHDVPPPASTLSARVLGAAAPLLARHARRAAWRTLARALAAALVPLPLIVFLDFYLVRAMYGVLDALLPRALSLYVVFNYAATLTLLLALTYGMIPIVAERQMRLRREESRA
;
A
#
# COMPACT_ATOMS: atom_id res chain seq x y z
N MET A 1 -27.78 8.82 -20.09
CA MET A 1 -27.75 10.21 -19.60
C MET A 1 -26.41 10.56 -18.96
N SER A 2 -25.79 9.69 -18.14
CA SER A 2 -24.50 9.99 -17.50
C SER A 2 -23.33 10.25 -18.46
N GLU A 3 -23.28 9.57 -19.63
CA GLU A 3 -22.17 9.75 -20.58
C GLU A 3 -22.13 11.14 -21.22
N CYS A 4 -23.29 11.69 -21.60
CA CYS A 4 -23.35 13.05 -22.17
C CYS A 4 -22.92 14.09 -21.13
N ASP A 5 -23.39 13.96 -19.89
CA ASP A 5 -23.04 14.87 -18.81
C ASP A 5 -21.54 14.77 -18.48
N GLU A 6 -20.95 13.58 -18.56
CA GLU A 6 -19.52 13.39 -18.34
C GLU A 6 -18.66 14.04 -19.45
N VAL A 7 -19.05 13.90 -20.72
CA VAL A 7 -18.36 14.54 -21.85
C VAL A 7 -18.45 16.07 -21.75
N LEU A 8 -19.63 16.61 -21.43
CA LEU A 8 -19.83 18.05 -21.23
C LEU A 8 -19.07 18.56 -20.00
N ALA A 9 -19.02 17.79 -18.91
CA ALA A 9 -18.24 18.14 -17.72
C ALA A 9 -16.73 18.17 -18.01
N ARG A 10 -16.21 17.22 -18.81
CA ARG A 10 -14.80 17.23 -19.25
C ARG A 10 -14.49 18.47 -20.09
N LEU A 11 -15.38 18.86 -21.00
CA LEU A 11 -15.27 20.10 -21.77
C LEU A 11 -15.27 21.34 -20.88
N PHE A 12 -16.18 21.40 -19.90
CA PHE A 12 -16.30 22.51 -18.95
C PHE A 12 -15.02 22.68 -18.10
N LEU A 13 -14.49 21.57 -17.59
CA LEU A 13 -13.28 21.54 -16.77
C LEU A 13 -11.98 21.67 -17.59
N ARG A 14 -12.08 21.86 -18.91
CA ARG A 14 -10.93 21.90 -19.86
C ARG A 14 -10.00 20.69 -19.73
N ARG A 15 -10.56 19.51 -19.41
CA ARG A 15 -9.80 18.25 -19.35
C ARG A 15 -9.62 17.69 -20.76
N PRO A 16 -8.51 16.96 -21.02
CA PRO A 16 -8.35 16.26 -22.28
C PRO A 16 -9.47 15.23 -22.47
N LEU A 17 -9.99 15.15 -23.70
CA LEU A 17 -10.96 14.13 -24.10
C LEU A 17 -10.18 12.87 -24.49
N ASP A 18 -10.60 11.73 -23.97
CA ASP A 18 -10.13 10.42 -24.45
C ASP A 18 -10.82 10.07 -25.78
N ALA A 19 -10.32 9.04 -26.45
CA ALA A 19 -10.83 8.62 -27.75
C ALA A 19 -12.35 8.29 -27.72
N GLY A 20 -12.84 7.72 -26.62
CA GLY A 20 -14.25 7.44 -26.41
C GLY A 20 -15.11 8.70 -26.30
N ALA A 21 -14.71 9.67 -25.49
CA ALA A 21 -15.43 10.93 -25.37
C ALA A 21 -15.40 11.75 -26.67
N ALA A 22 -14.30 11.70 -27.43
CA ALA A 22 -14.20 12.35 -28.74
C ALA A 22 -15.16 11.73 -29.77
N ALA A 23 -15.24 10.39 -29.81
CA ALA A 23 -16.18 9.68 -30.69
C ALA A 23 -17.64 9.93 -30.28
N HIS A 24 -17.94 9.99 -28.97
CA HIS A 24 -19.27 10.33 -28.50
C HIS A 24 -19.66 11.77 -28.88
N LEU A 25 -18.73 12.71 -28.76
CA LEU A 25 -18.96 14.12 -29.10
C LEU A 25 -19.25 14.33 -30.60
N SER A 26 -18.63 13.55 -31.48
CA SER A 26 -18.90 13.61 -32.92
C SER A 26 -20.21 12.92 -33.31
N ALA A 27 -20.61 11.86 -32.59
CA ALA A 27 -21.81 11.09 -32.89
C ALA A 27 -23.10 11.65 -32.23
N CYS A 28 -23.00 12.30 -31.06
CA CYS A 28 -24.15 12.73 -30.29
C CYS A 28 -24.59 14.16 -30.67
N PRO A 29 -25.81 14.37 -31.21
CA PRO A 29 -26.29 15.68 -31.65
C PRO A 29 -26.46 16.68 -30.50
N ARG A 30 -26.74 16.19 -29.29
CA ARG A 30 -26.83 17.04 -28.09
C ARG A 30 -25.46 17.58 -27.69
N CYS A 31 -24.46 16.71 -27.54
CA CYS A 31 -23.12 17.14 -27.14
C CYS A 31 -22.47 18.03 -28.22
N SER A 32 -22.71 17.74 -29.50
CA SER A 32 -22.16 18.52 -30.61
C SER A 32 -22.76 19.94 -30.73
N SER A 33 -24.02 20.13 -30.32
CA SER A 33 -24.67 21.44 -30.26
C SER A 33 -24.36 22.22 -28.97
N GLU A 34 -24.25 21.52 -27.83
CA GLU A 34 -24.00 22.15 -26.52
C GLU A 34 -22.51 22.50 -26.29
N GLN A 35 -21.55 21.82 -26.94
CA GLN A 35 -20.11 22.02 -26.70
C GLN A 35 -19.65 23.48 -26.79
N ARG A 36 -20.23 24.27 -27.70
CA ARG A 36 -19.86 25.67 -27.90
C ARG A 36 -20.30 26.53 -26.73
N HIS A 37 -21.49 26.26 -26.20
CA HIS A 37 -22.06 26.95 -25.05
C HIS A 37 -21.25 26.60 -23.80
N VAL A 38 -20.95 25.32 -23.56
CA VAL A 38 -20.15 24.87 -22.42
C VAL A 38 -18.74 25.49 -22.43
N ARG A 39 -18.08 25.52 -23.59
CA ARG A 39 -16.75 26.17 -23.72
C ARG A 39 -16.81 27.66 -23.44
N ARG A 40 -17.83 28.37 -23.96
CA ARG A 40 -18.03 29.80 -23.69
C ARG A 40 -18.26 30.09 -22.21
N VAL A 41 -19.05 29.27 -21.52
CA VAL A 41 -19.26 29.44 -20.06
C VAL A 41 -17.96 29.19 -19.30
N ALA A 42 -17.21 28.14 -19.66
CA ALA A 42 -15.91 27.88 -19.04
C ALA A 42 -14.90 29.01 -19.30
N GLU A 43 -14.90 29.62 -20.48
CA GLU A 43 -14.12 30.82 -20.81
C GLU A 43 -14.56 32.03 -20.00
N ALA A 44 -15.85 32.32 -19.93
CA ALA A 44 -16.38 33.44 -19.15
C ALA A 44 -16.02 33.32 -17.66
N LEU A 45 -16.14 32.13 -17.09
CA LEU A 45 -15.76 31.87 -15.70
C LEU A 45 -14.24 31.95 -15.48
N ALA A 46 -13.43 31.48 -16.44
CA ALA A 46 -11.98 31.58 -16.34
C ALA A 46 -11.46 33.01 -16.52
N SER A 47 -12.19 33.86 -17.26
CA SER A 47 -11.88 35.29 -17.42
C SER A 47 -12.27 36.14 -16.22
N HIS A 48 -13.03 35.58 -15.28
CA HIS A 48 -13.40 36.29 -14.06
C HIS A 48 -12.18 36.42 -13.16
N ASP A 49 -11.89 37.64 -12.74
CA ASP A 49 -10.76 37.92 -11.86
C ASP A 49 -11.11 37.40 -10.46
N VAL A 50 -10.44 36.34 -10.04
CA VAL A 50 -10.63 35.75 -8.71
C VAL A 50 -9.58 36.35 -7.79
N PRO A 51 -9.97 37.02 -6.69
CA PRO A 51 -9.01 37.59 -5.77
C PRO A 51 -8.07 36.48 -5.27
N PRO A 52 -6.76 36.76 -5.16
CA PRO A 52 -5.81 35.75 -4.73
C PRO A 52 -6.25 35.21 -3.36
N PRO A 53 -6.23 33.88 -3.18
CA PRO A 53 -6.64 33.28 -1.92
C PRO A 53 -5.74 33.81 -0.79
N ALA A 54 -6.32 34.01 0.40
CA ALA A 54 -5.55 34.40 1.57
C ALA A 54 -4.38 33.41 1.78
N SER A 55 -3.19 33.91 2.12
CA SER A 55 -1.98 33.11 2.29
C SER A 55 -2.13 31.98 3.33
N THR A 56 -3.11 32.10 4.23
CA THR A 56 -3.43 31.09 5.26
C THR A 56 -4.45 30.04 4.81
N LEU A 57 -5.08 30.20 3.64
CA LEU A 57 -6.14 29.32 3.17
C LEU A 57 -5.62 27.90 2.92
N SER A 58 -4.45 27.77 2.28
CA SER A 58 -3.80 26.47 2.07
C SER A 58 -3.53 25.74 3.39
N ALA A 59 -2.96 26.44 4.37
CA ALA A 59 -2.67 25.88 5.69
C ALA A 59 -3.94 25.48 6.45
N ARG A 60 -5.01 26.28 6.37
CA ARG A 60 -6.31 25.96 6.99
C ARG A 60 -6.99 24.77 6.33
N VAL A 61 -6.97 24.70 4.99
CA VAL A 61 -7.53 23.57 4.24
C VAL A 61 -6.73 22.30 4.52
N LEU A 62 -5.40 22.36 4.54
CA LEU A 62 -4.57 21.22 4.90
C LEU A 62 -4.77 20.79 6.35
N GLY A 63 -4.90 21.73 7.28
CA GLY A 63 -5.22 21.45 8.68
C GLY A 63 -6.59 20.77 8.84
N ALA A 64 -7.61 21.26 8.13
CA ALA A 64 -8.95 20.67 8.14
C ALA A 64 -8.99 19.29 7.43
N ALA A 65 -8.20 19.11 6.39
CA ALA A 65 -8.09 17.84 5.65
C ALA A 65 -7.13 16.84 6.30
N ALA A 66 -6.26 17.27 7.22
CA ALA A 66 -5.30 16.44 7.93
C ALA A 66 -5.88 15.14 8.49
N PRO A 67 -7.04 15.11 9.18
CA PRO A 67 -7.60 13.85 9.67
C PRO A 67 -7.98 12.88 8.54
N LEU A 68 -8.50 13.39 7.42
CA LEU A 68 -8.88 12.58 6.26
C LEU A 68 -7.66 12.07 5.50
N LEU A 69 -6.63 12.91 5.34
CA LEU A 69 -5.34 12.56 4.76
C LEU A 69 -4.62 11.51 5.60
N ALA A 70 -4.59 11.69 6.93
CA ALA A 70 -4.00 10.72 7.86
C ALA A 70 -4.75 9.37 7.86
N ARG A 71 -6.07 9.36 7.63
CA ARG A 71 -6.85 8.12 7.49
C ARG A 71 -6.57 7.40 6.17
N HIS A 72 -6.44 8.13 5.07
CA HIS A 72 -6.08 7.56 3.76
C HIS A 72 -4.64 7.06 3.73
N ALA A 73 -3.69 7.83 4.27
CA ALA A 73 -2.29 7.43 4.40
C ALA A 73 -2.15 6.15 5.22
N ARG A 74 -2.88 6.01 6.33
CA ARG A 74 -2.91 4.77 7.13
C ARG A 74 -3.37 3.56 6.32
N ARG A 75 -4.45 3.66 5.54
CA ARG A 75 -4.91 2.54 4.70
C ARG A 75 -3.91 2.15 3.62
N ALA A 76 -3.26 3.13 2.99
CA ALA A 76 -2.23 2.87 1.98
C ALA A 76 -1.00 2.19 2.61
N ALA A 77 -0.53 2.70 3.76
CA ALA A 77 0.59 2.14 4.49
C ALA A 77 0.32 0.72 5.00
N TRP A 78 -0.91 0.40 5.45
CA TRP A 78 -1.27 -0.95 5.88
C TRP A 78 -1.15 -1.98 4.75
N ARG A 79 -1.48 -1.61 3.51
CA ARG A 79 -1.35 -2.52 2.36
C ARG A 79 0.10 -2.83 2.02
N THR A 80 0.98 -1.83 2.10
CA THR A 80 2.41 -2.03 1.85
C THR A 80 3.06 -2.82 2.98
N LEU A 81 2.70 -2.53 4.23
CA LEU A 81 3.14 -3.30 5.40
C LEU A 81 2.67 -4.75 5.33
N ALA A 82 1.40 -5.01 5.01
CA ALA A 82 0.86 -6.36 4.87
C ALA A 82 1.56 -7.15 3.75
N ARG A 83 1.89 -6.50 2.62
CA ARG A 83 2.67 -7.14 1.55
C ARG A 83 4.10 -7.45 1.97
N ALA A 84 4.76 -6.53 2.66
CA ALA A 84 6.10 -6.75 3.18
C ALA A 84 6.12 -7.89 4.22
N LEU A 85 5.12 -7.92 5.11
CA LEU A 85 4.96 -8.98 6.10
C LEU A 85 4.68 -10.33 5.43
N ALA A 86 3.79 -10.36 4.43
CA ALA A 86 3.51 -11.57 3.66
C ALA A 86 4.76 -12.07 2.93
N ALA A 87 5.52 -11.19 2.28
CA ALA A 87 6.76 -11.57 1.62
C ALA A 87 7.81 -12.13 2.60
N ALA A 88 7.87 -11.59 3.83
CA ALA A 88 8.76 -12.09 4.88
C ALA A 88 8.28 -13.41 5.51
N LEU A 89 6.97 -13.67 5.54
CA LEU A 89 6.38 -14.91 6.07
C LEU A 89 6.39 -16.06 5.06
N VAL A 90 6.37 -15.79 3.75
CA VAL A 90 6.38 -16.83 2.70
C VAL A 90 7.57 -17.80 2.79
N PRO A 91 8.82 -17.39 3.08
CA PRO A 91 9.94 -18.33 3.21
C PRO A 91 9.92 -19.14 4.51
N LEU A 92 9.24 -18.68 5.56
CA LEU A 92 9.21 -19.32 6.87
C LEU A 92 8.68 -20.77 6.84
N PRO A 93 7.52 -21.09 6.22
CA PRO A 93 7.04 -22.47 6.13
C PRO A 93 7.98 -23.37 5.31
N LEU A 94 8.67 -22.83 4.32
CA LEU A 94 9.64 -23.59 3.52
C LEU A 94 10.88 -23.94 4.38
N ILE A 95 11.40 -22.99 5.16
CA ILE A 95 12.52 -23.21 6.07
C ILE A 95 12.16 -24.24 7.14
N VAL A 96 10.98 -24.10 7.77
CA VAL A 96 10.51 -25.05 8.79
C VAL A 96 10.32 -26.45 8.20
N PHE A 97 9.80 -26.56 6.98
CA PHE A 97 9.67 -27.85 6.30
C PHE A 97 11.03 -28.49 6.01
N LEU A 98 12.00 -27.71 5.55
CA LEU A 98 13.35 -28.18 5.26
C LEU A 98 14.06 -28.65 6.53
N ASP A 99 13.97 -27.88 7.61
CA ASP A 99 14.53 -28.25 8.92
C ASP A 99 13.91 -29.53 9.46
N PHE A 100 12.59 -29.65 9.39
CA PHE A 100 11.91 -30.88 9.82
C PHE A 100 12.42 -32.10 9.05
N TYR A 101 12.59 -31.96 7.73
CA TYR A 101 13.08 -33.04 6.89
C TYR A 101 14.54 -33.40 7.19
N LEU A 102 15.38 -32.38 7.38
CA LEU A 102 16.80 -32.54 7.72
C LEU A 102 16.98 -33.23 9.07
N VAL A 103 16.25 -32.76 10.09
CA VAL A 103 16.26 -33.33 11.43
C VAL A 103 15.76 -34.77 11.42
N ARG A 104 14.70 -35.07 10.66
CA ARG A 104 14.18 -36.43 10.50
C ARG A 104 15.19 -37.36 9.83
N ALA A 105 15.86 -36.89 8.76
CA ALA A 105 16.89 -37.67 8.07
C ALA A 105 18.08 -37.93 8.99
N MET A 106 18.53 -36.89 9.71
CA MET A 106 19.66 -36.97 10.64
C MET A 106 19.34 -37.89 11.83
N TYR A 107 18.11 -37.86 12.36
CA TYR A 107 17.64 -38.80 13.38
C TYR A 107 17.67 -40.25 12.87
N GLY A 108 17.22 -40.51 11.64
CA GLY A 108 17.26 -41.85 11.06
C GLY A 108 18.68 -42.40 10.88
N VAL A 109 19.64 -41.53 10.54
CA VAL A 109 21.06 -41.90 10.44
C VAL A 109 21.67 -42.10 11.84
N LEU A 110 21.36 -41.24 12.82
CA LEU A 110 21.88 -41.36 14.18
C LEU A 110 21.32 -42.57 14.93
N ASP A 111 20.04 -42.93 14.75
CA ASP A 111 19.44 -44.12 15.38
C ASP A 111 20.09 -45.42 14.91
N ALA A 112 20.69 -45.41 13.72
CA ALA A 112 21.44 -46.55 13.18
C ALA A 112 22.87 -46.69 13.77
N LEU A 113 23.44 -45.62 14.33
CA LEU A 113 24.82 -45.60 14.84
C LEU A 113 24.94 -45.44 16.36
N LEU A 114 23.95 -44.82 17.03
CA LEU A 114 24.00 -44.49 18.46
C LEU A 114 22.78 -45.03 19.25
N PRO A 115 22.92 -45.20 20.57
CA PRO A 115 21.78 -45.50 21.45
C PRO A 115 20.71 -44.40 21.36
N ARG A 116 19.44 -44.79 21.22
CA ARG A 116 18.25 -43.92 21.08
C ARG A 116 18.19 -42.69 21.98
N ALA A 117 18.69 -42.80 23.22
CA ALA A 117 18.68 -41.69 24.16
C ALA A 117 19.61 -40.53 23.74
N LEU A 118 20.77 -40.85 23.15
CA LEU A 118 21.73 -39.86 22.67
C LEU A 118 21.28 -39.20 21.36
N SER A 119 20.65 -39.96 20.45
CA SER A 119 20.09 -39.39 19.20
C SER A 119 18.96 -38.41 19.48
N LEU A 120 18.04 -38.75 20.39
CA LEU A 120 16.98 -37.85 20.84
C LEU A 120 17.53 -36.57 21.50
N TYR A 121 18.56 -36.70 22.35
CA TYR A 121 19.16 -35.56 23.03
C TYR A 121 19.77 -34.56 22.03
N VAL A 122 20.55 -35.05 21.06
CA VAL A 122 21.20 -34.20 20.05
C VAL A 122 20.17 -33.53 19.15
N VAL A 123 19.18 -34.27 18.67
CA VAL A 123 18.11 -33.74 17.80
C VAL A 123 17.26 -32.71 18.52
N PHE A 124 16.88 -32.97 19.78
CA PHE A 124 16.10 -32.02 20.56
C PHE A 124 16.88 -30.74 20.84
N ASN A 125 18.16 -30.85 21.21
CA ASN A 125 19.01 -29.68 21.45
C ASN A 125 19.19 -28.84 20.18
N TYR A 126 19.42 -29.48 19.04
CA TYR A 126 19.48 -28.80 17.74
C TYR A 126 18.17 -28.08 17.40
N ALA A 127 17.03 -28.76 17.52
CA ALA A 127 15.71 -28.19 17.27
C ALA A 127 15.39 -27.02 18.21
N ALA A 128 15.75 -27.12 19.49
CA ALA A 128 15.57 -26.06 20.47
C ALA A 128 16.40 -24.82 20.11
N THR A 129 17.66 -25.00 19.70
CA THR A 129 18.55 -23.91 19.30
C THR A 129 18.04 -23.21 18.03
N LEU A 130 17.56 -23.98 17.06
CA LEU A 130 16.97 -23.47 15.82
C LEU A 130 15.68 -22.69 16.09
N THR A 131 14.80 -23.23 16.93
CA THR A 131 13.56 -22.58 17.34
C THR A 131 13.85 -21.25 18.04
N LEU A 132 14.86 -21.22 18.92
CA LEU A 132 15.29 -20.01 19.61
C LEU A 132 15.81 -18.95 18.62
N LEU A 133 16.66 -19.35 17.67
CA LEU A 133 17.19 -18.47 16.62
C LEU A 133 16.09 -17.90 15.72
N LEU A 134 15.13 -18.73 15.29
CA LEU A 134 13.97 -18.27 14.52
C LEU A 134 13.11 -17.30 15.32
N ALA A 135 12.80 -17.63 16.59
CA ALA A 135 12.01 -16.79 17.46
C ALA A 135 12.67 -15.41 17.67
N LEU A 136 13.99 -15.38 17.86
CA LEU A 136 14.73 -14.12 18.00
C LEU A 136 14.72 -13.32 16.70
N THR A 137 15.01 -13.97 15.58
CA THR A 137 15.15 -13.28 14.28
C THR A 137 13.82 -12.73 13.81
N TYR A 138 12.75 -13.52 13.87
CA TYR A 138 11.42 -13.10 13.45
C TYR A 138 10.72 -12.23 14.50
N GLY A 139 10.99 -12.44 15.79
CA GLY A 139 10.49 -11.58 16.87
C GLY A 139 11.09 -10.17 16.83
N MET A 140 12.31 -10.00 16.32
CA MET A 140 12.95 -8.69 16.16
C MET A 140 12.32 -7.83 15.06
N ILE A 141 11.72 -8.44 14.02
CA ILE A 141 11.12 -7.72 12.89
C ILE A 141 10.02 -6.73 13.34
N PRO A 142 8.98 -7.14 14.10
CA PRO A 142 7.95 -6.20 14.56
C PRO A 142 8.52 -5.13 15.51
N ILE A 143 9.49 -5.47 16.36
CA ILE A 143 10.11 -4.54 17.31
C ILE A 143 10.86 -3.42 16.57
N VAL A 144 11.64 -3.78 15.55
CA VAL A 144 12.38 -2.82 14.73
C VAL A 144 11.41 -1.98 13.88
N ALA A 145 10.37 -2.60 13.32
CA ALA A 145 9.34 -1.90 12.56
C ALA A 145 8.59 -0.85 13.41
N GLU A 146 8.25 -1.18 14.65
CA GLU A 146 7.64 -0.22 15.60
C GLU A 146 8.60 0.91 15.98
N ARG A 147 9.88 0.62 16.22
CA ARG A 147 10.91 1.63 16.50
C ARG A 147 11.05 2.62 15.35
N GLN A 148 11.13 2.14 14.11
CA GLN A 148 11.25 3.02 12.94
C GLN A 148 10.01 3.92 12.77
N MET A 149 8.82 3.40 13.06
CA MET A 149 7.60 4.21 13.02
C MET A 149 7.54 5.28 14.11
N ARG A 150 8.11 5.02 15.30
CA ARG A 150 8.21 6.03 16.36
C ARG A 150 9.19 7.14 15.99
N LEU A 151 10.38 6.78 15.52
CA LEU A 151 11.42 7.75 15.11
C LEU A 151 10.92 8.70 14.01
N ARG A 152 10.24 8.18 12.97
CA ARG A 152 9.63 9.04 11.94
C ARG A 152 8.56 9.99 12.47
N ARG A 153 7.81 9.61 13.51
CA ARG A 153 6.80 10.50 14.12
C ARG A 153 7.46 11.63 14.90
N GLU A 154 8.58 11.35 15.56
CA GLU A 154 9.37 12.34 16.29
C GLU A 154 10.01 13.35 15.33
N GLU A 155 10.63 12.88 14.24
CA GLU A 155 11.17 13.76 13.18
C GLU A 155 10.11 14.65 12.52
N SER A 156 8.88 14.14 12.33
CA SER A 156 7.79 14.93 11.74
C SER A 156 7.15 15.95 12.68
N ARG A 157 7.48 15.92 13.97
CA ARG A 157 6.97 16.84 15.01
C ARG A 157 7.98 17.91 15.43
N ALA A 158 9.26 17.70 15.11
CA ALA A 158 10.33 18.68 15.26
C ALA A 158 10.32 19.65 14.06
#